data_AF-A0AA48REK4-F1
#
_entry.id   AF-A0AA48REK4-F1
#
_cell.length_a   1.000
_cell.length_b   1.000
_cell.length_c   1.000
_cell.angle_alpha   90.00
_cell.angle_beta   90.00
_cell.angle_gamma   90.00
#
_symmetry.space_group_name_H-M   'P 1'
#
loop_
_entity.id
_entity.type
_entity.pdbx_description
1 polymer ?
#
loop_
_entity_poly.entity_id
_entity_poly.type
_entity_poly.pdbx_seq_one_letter_code
_entity_poly.pdbx_strand_id
1 'polypeptide(L)'
;MDIYICYNAISYSIAHALARRGVSLIIYDDLRLVKKPTRHALQIGLGERAFRFLRRLVAFRAVGTVYLPHHIHAPAIQEAAAVARAVHYLDDGLDTLRNRPRNFNLENYSPDSTLYTFFEYQKLGDWLTGRDVRRVASFRDYPDFELLRSKIINVRGATVVIESAGLSHVDLGRLGPDAIIFGHPNPQKNHPERAQRVLTEKFNVERSLCAEPARRVFVGESIALFYLLHFSPFPQTEIFVYLDDPGNFTSVAPLIDSRPNVTLMDEAFMNNKSLSLSPARA
;
A
#
# COMPACT_ATOMS: atom_id res chain seq x y z
N MET A 1 12.40 -24.82 3.96
CA MET A 1 12.59 -23.64 3.09
C MET A 1 11.56 -22.59 3.47
N ASP A 2 11.96 -21.33 3.50
CA ASP A 2 11.05 -20.22 3.79
C ASP A 2 10.37 -19.72 2.51
N ILE A 3 9.07 -19.53 2.56
CA ILE A 3 8.25 -19.15 1.41
C ILE A 3 7.54 -17.84 1.70
N TYR A 4 7.78 -16.82 0.87
CA TYR A 4 7.16 -15.51 0.97
C TYR A 4 6.16 -15.33 -0.17
N ILE A 5 4.92 -14.95 0.17
CA ILE A 5 3.88 -14.62 -0.80
C ILE A 5 3.72 -13.10 -0.83
N CYS A 6 3.85 -12.50 -2.01
CA CYS A 6 3.84 -11.04 -2.16
C CYS A 6 2.89 -10.61 -3.29
N TYR A 7 1.83 -9.88 -2.95
CA TYR A 7 0.84 -9.37 -3.93
C TYR A 7 1.05 -7.91 -4.32
N ASN A 8 1.94 -7.21 -3.62
CA ASN A 8 2.23 -5.80 -3.82
C ASN A 8 3.65 -5.45 -3.36
N ALA A 9 4.07 -4.21 -3.61
CA ALA A 9 5.42 -3.76 -3.32
C ALA A 9 5.71 -3.66 -1.82
N ILE A 10 4.68 -3.55 -0.98
CA ILE A 10 4.81 -3.55 0.49
C ILE A 10 5.27 -4.91 0.98
N SER A 11 4.46 -5.94 0.75
CA SER A 11 4.77 -7.32 1.14
C SER A 11 6.09 -7.79 0.51
N TYR A 12 6.38 -7.36 -0.72
CA TYR A 12 7.62 -7.69 -1.41
C TYR A 12 8.86 -7.01 -0.83
N SER A 13 8.77 -5.73 -0.42
CA SER A 13 9.86 -5.01 0.27
C SER A 13 10.23 -5.70 1.59
N ILE A 14 9.22 -6.07 2.38
CA ILE A 14 9.40 -6.78 3.65
C ILE A 14 10.02 -8.17 3.41
N ALA A 15 9.52 -8.92 2.42
CA ALA A 15 10.08 -10.22 2.04
C ALA A 15 11.56 -10.10 1.64
N HIS A 16 11.94 -9.07 0.88
CA HIS A 16 13.35 -8.82 0.50
C HIS A 16 14.25 -8.53 1.70
N ALA A 17 13.75 -7.79 2.70
CA ALA A 17 14.49 -7.53 3.93
C ALA A 17 14.73 -8.82 4.73
N LEU A 18 13.73 -9.69 4.80
CA LEU A 18 13.76 -10.95 5.56
C LEU A 18 14.56 -12.05 4.87
N ALA A 19 14.42 -12.18 3.55
CA ALA A 19 15.03 -13.25 2.76
C ALA A 19 16.56 -13.18 2.69
N ARG A 20 17.21 -12.25 3.42
CA ARG A 20 18.67 -12.17 3.58
C ARG A 20 19.25 -13.31 4.44
N ARG A 21 18.41 -14.18 5.02
CA ARG A 21 18.81 -15.25 5.94
C ARG A 21 18.37 -16.62 5.40
N GLY A 22 19.29 -17.35 4.76
CA GLY A 22 19.07 -18.74 4.33
C GLY A 22 18.54 -18.89 2.89
N VAL A 23 18.05 -20.09 2.56
CA VAL A 23 17.46 -20.40 1.25
C VAL A 23 15.96 -20.12 1.29
N SER A 24 15.54 -19.11 0.55
CA SER A 24 14.15 -18.65 0.49
C SER A 24 13.55 -18.75 -0.91
N LEU A 25 12.22 -18.84 -0.98
CA LEU A 25 11.44 -18.65 -2.20
C LEU A 25 10.54 -17.44 -2.02
N ILE A 26 10.62 -16.47 -2.93
CA ILE A 26 9.67 -15.36 -3.01
C ILE A 26 8.78 -15.58 -4.23
N ILE A 27 7.48 -15.72 -3.99
CA ILE A 27 6.43 -15.77 -5.01
C ILE A 27 5.79 -14.38 -5.05
N TYR A 28 5.91 -13.68 -6.18
CA TYR A 28 5.53 -12.27 -6.28
C TYR A 28 4.65 -11.99 -7.50
N ASP A 29 3.77 -11.00 -7.42
CA ASP A 29 2.99 -10.52 -8.57
C ASP A 29 3.89 -9.80 -9.60
N ASP A 30 4.29 -10.50 -10.65
CA ASP A 30 5.19 -9.99 -11.69
C ASP A 30 4.51 -9.04 -12.68
N LEU A 31 3.19 -8.86 -12.59
CA LEU A 31 2.45 -7.83 -13.30
C LEU A 31 2.50 -6.48 -12.61
N ARG A 32 2.82 -6.44 -11.31
CA ARG A 32 2.83 -5.22 -10.49
C ARG A 32 4.22 -4.83 -9.98
N LEU A 33 5.15 -5.77 -9.95
CA LEU A 33 6.42 -5.63 -9.24
C LEU A 33 7.64 -5.78 -10.15
N VAL A 34 8.67 -4.99 -9.86
CA VAL A 34 10.01 -5.19 -10.43
C VAL A 34 10.77 -6.20 -9.60
N LYS A 35 11.22 -7.25 -10.28
CA LYS A 35 12.16 -8.19 -9.70
C LYS A 35 13.47 -7.48 -9.31
N LYS A 36 13.73 -7.38 -8.01
CA LYS A 36 15.03 -6.93 -7.49
C LYS A 36 15.98 -8.11 -7.35
N PRO A 37 17.25 -8.01 -7.79
CA PRO A 37 18.22 -9.07 -7.58
C PRO A 37 18.43 -9.35 -6.09
N THR A 38 18.50 -10.62 -5.72
CA THR A 38 18.92 -11.07 -4.38
C THR A 38 19.68 -12.40 -4.53
N ARG A 39 20.70 -12.60 -3.70
CA ARG A 39 21.53 -13.82 -3.71
C ARG A 39 20.97 -14.94 -2.83
N HIS A 40 19.97 -14.61 -2.01
CA HIS A 40 19.49 -15.50 -0.94
C HIS A 40 18.09 -16.07 -1.21
N ALA A 41 17.42 -15.60 -2.26
CA ALA A 41 16.09 -16.09 -2.60
C ALA A 41 15.96 -16.43 -4.09
N LEU A 42 15.36 -17.60 -4.35
CA LEU A 42 14.74 -17.87 -5.63
C LEU A 42 13.47 -17.01 -5.74
N GLN A 43 13.25 -16.42 -6.91
CA GLN A 43 12.09 -15.56 -7.14
C GLN A 43 11.33 -16.00 -8.38
N ILE A 44 10.04 -16.27 -8.21
CA ILE A 44 9.15 -16.78 -9.26
C ILE A 44 7.89 -15.90 -9.29
N GLY A 45 7.46 -15.50 -10.48
CA GLY A 45 6.20 -14.78 -10.68
C GLY A 45 4.99 -15.62 -10.29
N LEU A 46 3.96 -14.98 -9.74
CA LEU A 46 2.72 -15.60 -9.32
C LEU A 46 2.01 -16.23 -10.54
N GLY A 47 1.69 -17.53 -10.45
CA GLY A 47 0.99 -18.24 -11.52
C GLY A 47 1.18 -19.76 -11.45
N GLU A 48 0.72 -20.45 -12.48
CA GLU A 48 0.67 -21.91 -12.51
C GLU A 48 2.03 -22.60 -12.29
N ARG A 49 3.12 -21.99 -12.77
CA ARG A 49 4.48 -22.50 -12.53
C ARG A 49 4.85 -22.41 -11.05
N ALA A 50 4.56 -21.29 -10.39
CA ALA A 50 4.81 -21.11 -8.96
C ALA A 50 3.96 -22.09 -8.13
N PHE A 51 2.68 -22.27 -8.47
CA PHE A 51 1.79 -23.19 -7.75
C PHE A 51 2.20 -24.65 -7.91
N ARG A 52 2.57 -25.10 -9.11
CA ARG A 52 3.11 -26.46 -9.31
C ARG A 52 4.40 -26.68 -8.53
N PHE A 53 5.28 -25.68 -8.48
CA PHE A 53 6.50 -25.75 -7.69
C PHE A 53 6.18 -25.84 -6.19
N LEU A 54 5.26 -25.01 -5.70
CA LEU A 54 4.80 -25.02 -4.32
C LEU A 54 4.20 -26.36 -3.91
N ARG A 55 3.33 -26.95 -4.74
CA ARG A 55 2.76 -28.28 -4.49
C ARG A 55 3.81 -29.38 -4.39
N ARG A 56 4.87 -29.31 -5.21
CA ARG A 56 6.00 -30.25 -5.10
C ARG A 56 6.72 -30.08 -3.76
N LEU A 57 6.97 -28.84 -3.32
CA LEU A 57 7.60 -28.58 -2.03
C LEU A 57 6.76 -29.10 -0.86
N VAL A 58 5.43 -28.97 -0.94
CA VAL A 58 4.48 -29.57 0.01
C VAL A 58 4.61 -31.09 0.01
N ALA A 59 4.56 -31.74 -1.16
CA ALA A 59 4.68 -33.19 -1.28
C ALA A 59 5.99 -33.74 -0.70
N PHE A 60 7.10 -33.00 -0.85
CA PHE A 60 8.40 -33.35 -0.28
C PHE A 60 8.60 -32.88 1.17
N ARG A 61 7.59 -32.27 1.82
CA ARG A 61 7.69 -31.68 3.18
C ARG A 61 8.87 -30.71 3.33
N ALA A 62 9.19 -29.98 2.26
CA ALA A 62 10.29 -29.02 2.21
C ALA A 62 9.87 -27.60 2.67
N VAL A 63 8.60 -27.40 3.00
CA VAL A 63 8.04 -26.13 3.51
C VAL A 63 8.39 -25.99 4.99
N GLY A 64 9.22 -25.00 5.31
CA GLY A 64 9.59 -24.67 6.69
C GLY A 64 8.59 -23.67 7.25
N THR A 65 8.74 -22.42 6.84
CA THR A 65 7.88 -21.30 7.26
C THR A 65 7.21 -20.68 6.05
N VAL A 66 5.95 -20.27 6.18
CA VAL A 66 5.21 -19.52 5.15
C VAL A 66 4.89 -18.12 5.67
N TYR A 67 5.21 -17.11 4.88
CA TYR A 67 4.94 -15.71 5.15
C TYR A 67 3.83 -15.22 4.21
N LEU A 68 2.69 -14.83 4.77
CA LEU A 68 1.47 -14.46 4.04
C LEU A 68 1.11 -12.99 4.26
N PRO A 69 0.57 -12.28 3.25
CA PRO A 69 0.09 -10.92 3.45
C PRO A 69 -1.24 -10.88 4.24
N HIS A 70 -2.06 -11.93 4.16
CA HIS A 70 -3.37 -12.01 4.83
C HIS A 70 -3.85 -13.47 4.93
N HIS A 71 -5.17 -13.73 5.03
CA HIS A 71 -5.72 -15.10 5.17
C HIS A 71 -6.36 -15.66 3.90
N ILE A 72 -6.74 -14.81 2.95
CA ILE A 72 -7.49 -15.21 1.76
C ILE A 72 -6.52 -15.50 0.60
N HIS A 73 -6.34 -16.76 0.21
CA HIS A 73 -5.35 -17.16 -0.79
C HIS A 73 -5.84 -18.26 -1.72
N ALA A 74 -5.11 -18.45 -2.83
CA ALA A 74 -5.31 -19.59 -3.72
C ALA A 74 -5.07 -20.93 -2.97
N PRO A 75 -5.77 -22.02 -3.35
CA PRO A 75 -5.68 -23.30 -2.64
C PRO A 75 -4.26 -23.84 -2.44
N ALA A 76 -3.37 -23.70 -3.44
CA ALA A 76 -1.99 -24.16 -3.32
C ALA A 76 -1.18 -23.44 -2.22
N ILE A 77 -1.49 -22.17 -1.93
CA ILE A 77 -0.87 -21.41 -0.83
C ILE A 77 -1.44 -21.88 0.50
N GLN A 78 -2.75 -22.15 0.57
CA GLN A 78 -3.39 -22.70 1.76
C GLN A 78 -2.86 -24.09 2.10
N GLU A 79 -2.70 -24.97 1.11
CA GLU A 79 -2.05 -26.28 1.25
C GLU A 79 -0.64 -26.15 1.84
N ALA A 80 0.15 -25.19 1.35
CA ALA A 80 1.49 -24.94 1.85
C ALA A 80 1.50 -24.41 3.29
N ALA A 81 0.61 -23.47 3.62
CA ALA A 81 0.47 -22.94 4.97
C ALA A 81 0.05 -24.03 5.97
N ALA A 82 -0.86 -24.94 5.57
CA ALA A 82 -1.36 -26.02 6.41
C ALA A 82 -0.30 -27.06 6.80
N VAL A 83 0.74 -27.25 5.99
CA VAL A 83 1.84 -28.19 6.27
C VAL A 83 3.12 -27.51 6.78
N ALA A 84 3.14 -26.18 6.83
CA ALA A 84 4.28 -25.42 7.31
C ALA A 84 4.48 -25.64 8.81
N ARG A 85 5.73 -25.55 9.28
CA ARG A 85 6.05 -25.56 10.71
C ARG A 85 5.60 -24.28 11.41
N ALA A 86 5.59 -23.17 10.67
CA ALA A 86 5.16 -21.87 11.15
C ALA A 86 4.52 -21.06 10.03
N VAL A 87 3.55 -20.21 10.41
CA VAL A 87 2.94 -19.22 9.54
C VAL A 87 3.16 -17.84 10.17
N HIS A 88 3.65 -16.91 9.36
CA HIS A 88 3.90 -15.53 9.75
C HIS A 88 3.25 -14.58 8.76
N TYR A 89 3.10 -13.32 9.15
CA TYR A 89 2.39 -12.34 8.34
C TYR A 89 3.31 -11.23 7.86
N LEU A 90 3.13 -10.82 6.61
CA LEU A 90 3.74 -9.64 6.04
C LEU A 90 2.69 -8.56 6.01
N ASP A 91 3.06 -7.32 6.30
CA ASP A 91 2.19 -6.20 5.94
C ASP A 91 1.91 -6.23 4.44
N ASP A 92 0.72 -5.77 4.06
CA ASP A 92 0.24 -5.73 2.69
C ASP A 92 -0.41 -4.39 2.36
N GLY A 93 -0.41 -3.43 3.28
CA GLY A 93 -1.15 -2.20 3.09
C GLY A 93 -1.37 -1.43 4.38
N LEU A 94 -2.65 -1.23 4.69
CA LEU A 94 -3.10 -0.35 5.77
C LEU A 94 -3.63 -1.10 6.99
N ASP A 95 -3.73 -2.43 6.92
CA ASP A 95 -4.39 -3.20 7.97
C ASP A 95 -3.65 -3.17 9.30
N THR A 96 -2.33 -3.03 9.27
CA THR A 96 -1.49 -2.83 10.46
C THR A 96 -1.74 -1.49 11.15
N LEU A 97 -2.30 -0.51 10.42
CA LEU A 97 -2.62 0.82 10.91
C LEU A 97 -4.10 0.97 11.25
N ARG A 98 -4.95 0.04 10.82
CA ARG A 98 -6.38 0.01 11.15
C ARG A 98 -6.62 -0.64 12.50
N ASN A 99 -7.57 -0.13 13.27
CA ASN A 99 -8.07 -0.81 14.48
C ASN A 99 -8.90 -2.06 14.15
N ARG A 100 -9.57 -2.06 13.00
CA ARG A 100 -10.37 -3.13 12.41
C ARG A 100 -9.80 -3.42 11.01
N PRO A 101 -8.91 -4.43 10.86
CA PRO A 101 -8.29 -4.76 9.59
C PRO A 101 -9.31 -5.36 8.62
N ARG A 102 -9.12 -5.15 7.30
CA ARG A 102 -10.08 -5.59 6.27
C ARG A 102 -9.72 -6.95 5.66
N ASN A 103 -8.45 -7.32 5.65
CA ASN A 103 -7.93 -8.53 5.02
C ASN A 103 -7.58 -9.64 6.04
N PHE A 104 -7.60 -9.35 7.34
CA PHE A 104 -7.29 -10.32 8.39
C PHE A 104 -8.56 -10.95 8.99
N ASN A 105 -8.61 -12.27 9.03
CA ASN A 105 -9.53 -12.99 9.91
C ASN A 105 -8.86 -13.15 11.28
N LEU A 106 -9.28 -12.34 12.24
CA LEU A 106 -8.69 -12.31 13.58
C LEU A 106 -8.91 -13.60 14.38
N GLU A 107 -9.96 -14.36 14.07
CA GLU A 107 -10.24 -15.67 14.70
C GLU A 107 -9.22 -16.73 14.28
N ASN A 108 -8.69 -16.61 13.05
CA ASN A 108 -7.71 -17.53 12.48
C ASN A 108 -6.27 -17.07 12.68
N TYR A 109 -6.03 -15.90 13.29
CA TYR A 109 -4.69 -15.39 13.52
C TYR A 109 -4.01 -16.18 14.63
N SER A 110 -2.94 -16.91 14.30
CA SER A 110 -2.18 -17.68 15.28
C SER A 110 -1.46 -16.81 16.31
N PRO A 111 -1.60 -17.05 17.62
CA PRO A 111 -0.87 -16.32 18.66
C PRO A 111 0.65 -16.37 18.52
N ASP A 112 1.20 -17.46 17.98
CA ASP A 112 2.65 -17.68 17.82
C ASP A 112 3.20 -17.04 16.54
N SER A 113 2.36 -16.36 15.76
CA SER A 113 2.77 -15.73 14.51
C SER A 113 3.34 -14.33 14.73
N THR A 114 4.46 -14.07 14.07
CA THR A 114 5.01 -12.72 13.96
C THR A 114 4.40 -12.01 12.76
N LEU A 115 4.00 -10.75 12.94
CA LEU A 115 3.71 -9.83 11.84
C LEU A 115 4.93 -8.95 11.56
N TYR A 116 5.32 -8.86 10.30
CA TYR A 116 6.44 -8.04 9.84
C TYR A 116 5.95 -6.80 9.11
N THR A 117 6.47 -5.63 9.47
CA THR A 117 6.04 -4.33 8.93
C THR A 117 7.21 -3.33 8.84
N PHE A 118 6.91 -2.04 8.67
CA PHE A 118 7.86 -0.97 8.43
C PHE A 118 8.35 -0.27 9.69
N PHE A 119 9.57 0.28 9.64
CA PHE A 119 10.15 1.08 10.73
C PHE A 119 9.36 2.36 11.00
N GLU A 120 8.72 2.92 9.99
CA GLU A 120 7.97 4.17 10.07
C GLU A 120 6.66 4.04 10.86
N TYR A 121 6.13 2.82 11.02
CA TYR A 121 4.86 2.58 11.69
C TYR A 121 5.03 2.58 13.21
N GLN A 122 5.15 3.78 13.80
CA GLN A 122 5.39 3.97 15.23
C GLN A 122 4.19 3.51 16.08
N LYS A 123 2.98 3.84 15.65
CA LYS A 123 1.73 3.39 16.26
C LYS A 123 1.02 2.44 15.30
N LEU A 124 0.44 1.38 15.86
CA LEU A 124 -0.25 0.32 15.13
C LEU A 124 -1.72 0.26 15.58
N GLY A 125 -2.53 -0.48 14.84
CA GLY A 125 -3.91 -0.75 15.22
C GLY A 125 -4.02 -1.55 16.50
N ASP A 126 -5.05 -1.26 17.31
CA ASP A 126 -5.23 -1.84 18.65
C ASP A 126 -5.33 -3.38 18.63
N TRP A 127 -5.79 -3.97 17.52
CA TRP A 127 -5.88 -5.43 17.35
C TRP A 127 -4.52 -6.15 17.38
N LEU A 128 -3.42 -5.42 17.19
CA LEU A 128 -2.05 -5.92 17.30
C LEU A 128 -1.49 -5.87 18.73
N THR A 129 -2.25 -5.34 19.69
CA THR A 129 -1.83 -5.30 21.10
C THR A 129 -1.54 -6.70 21.61
N GLY A 130 -0.34 -6.90 22.18
CA GLY A 130 0.11 -8.19 22.71
C GLY A 130 0.55 -9.21 21.67
N ARG A 131 0.58 -8.87 20.37
CA ARG A 131 1.09 -9.74 19.30
C ARG A 131 2.57 -9.44 19.01
N ASP A 132 3.33 -10.43 18.51
CA ASP A 132 4.71 -10.21 18.06
C ASP A 132 4.71 -9.44 16.74
N VAL A 133 5.14 -8.17 16.79
CA VAL A 133 5.28 -7.32 15.61
C VAL A 133 6.73 -6.87 15.45
N ARG A 134 7.30 -7.13 14.27
CA ARG A 134 8.70 -6.80 13.95
C ARG A 134 8.77 -5.83 12.78
N ARG A 135 9.43 -4.70 13.00
CA ARG A 135 9.71 -3.70 11.96
C ARG A 135 11.04 -4.06 11.30
N VAL A 136 11.03 -4.32 9.99
CA VAL A 136 12.19 -4.90 9.28
C VAL A 136 12.52 -4.23 7.95
N ALA A 137 11.58 -3.45 7.40
CA ALA A 137 11.75 -2.73 6.14
C ALA A 137 11.53 -1.24 6.34
N SER A 138 12.09 -0.41 5.46
CA SER A 138 11.76 1.01 5.38
C SER A 138 10.74 1.24 4.27
N PHE A 139 9.71 2.01 4.59
CA PHE A 139 8.72 2.44 3.62
C PHE A 139 9.32 3.35 2.54
N ARG A 140 10.45 4.00 2.82
CA ARG A 140 11.20 4.78 1.81
C ARG A 140 11.62 3.92 0.61
N ASP A 141 11.89 2.64 0.82
CA ASP A 141 12.36 1.75 -0.24
C ASP A 141 11.21 1.23 -1.12
N TYR A 142 9.95 1.38 -0.68
CA TYR A 142 8.76 0.86 -1.37
C TYR A 142 8.66 1.26 -2.87
N PRO A 143 8.83 2.55 -3.25
CA PRO A 143 8.65 2.97 -4.64
C PRO A 143 9.69 2.36 -5.59
N ASP A 144 10.79 1.81 -5.06
CA ASP A 144 11.81 1.15 -5.86
C ASP A 144 11.42 -0.25 -6.32
N PHE A 145 10.39 -0.84 -5.70
CA PHE A 145 9.88 -2.18 -6.01
C PHE A 145 8.68 -2.16 -6.97
N GLU A 146 8.05 -1.00 -7.15
CA GLU A 146 7.00 -0.82 -8.15
C GLU A 146 7.56 -0.80 -9.58
N LEU A 147 6.72 -1.14 -10.55
CA LEU A 147 7.14 -1.42 -11.92
C LEU A 147 7.92 -0.23 -12.55
N LEU A 148 9.17 -0.48 -12.96
CA LEU A 148 10.20 0.45 -13.49
C LEU A 148 9.79 1.22 -14.76
N ARG A 149 8.61 0.94 -15.32
CA ARG A 149 8.07 1.63 -16.50
C ARG A 149 7.19 2.83 -16.13
N SER A 150 6.98 3.05 -14.84
CA SER A 150 6.18 4.13 -14.34
C SER A 150 6.96 5.45 -14.45
N LYS A 151 6.62 6.26 -15.46
CA LYS A 151 7.19 7.60 -15.63
C LYS A 151 6.83 8.45 -14.42
N ILE A 152 7.66 9.45 -14.12
CA ILE A 152 7.24 10.53 -13.22
C ILE A 152 6.44 11.53 -14.06
N ILE A 153 5.31 11.99 -13.55
CA ILE A 153 4.56 13.09 -14.14
C ILE A 153 4.88 14.39 -13.40
N ASN A 154 4.99 15.49 -14.14
CA ASN A 154 5.17 16.81 -13.53
C ASN A 154 3.85 17.23 -12.86
N VAL A 155 3.86 17.28 -11.53
CA VAL A 155 2.72 17.72 -10.71
C VAL A 155 2.86 19.16 -10.22
N ARG A 156 3.90 19.90 -10.65
CA ARG A 156 4.21 21.24 -10.14
C ARG A 156 3.02 22.19 -10.30
N GLY A 157 2.53 22.70 -9.17
CA GLY A 157 1.39 23.63 -9.13
C GLY A 157 0.03 23.02 -9.49
N ALA A 158 -0.03 21.72 -9.78
CA ALA A 158 -1.25 21.03 -10.15
C ALA A 158 -2.13 20.72 -8.93
N THR A 159 -3.40 20.45 -9.20
CA THR A 159 -4.32 19.81 -8.24
C THR A 159 -4.31 18.31 -8.47
N VAL A 160 -3.74 17.55 -7.55
CA VAL A 160 -3.62 16.09 -7.69
C VAL A 160 -4.75 15.41 -6.95
N VAL A 161 -5.37 14.42 -7.57
CA VAL A 161 -6.35 13.52 -6.94
C VAL A 161 -5.86 12.09 -7.08
N ILE A 162 -5.79 11.37 -5.98
CA ILE A 162 -5.40 9.95 -5.95
C ILE A 162 -6.67 9.14 -5.69
N GLU A 163 -7.16 8.42 -6.69
CA GLU A 163 -8.39 7.63 -6.53
C GLU A 163 -8.18 6.49 -5.54
N SER A 164 -8.83 6.60 -4.39
CA SER A 164 -8.86 5.62 -3.32
C SER A 164 -10.24 5.55 -2.68
N ALA A 165 -10.46 4.59 -1.78
CA ALA A 165 -11.70 4.53 -1.00
C ALA A 165 -11.98 5.89 -0.33
N GLY A 166 -13.25 6.31 -0.40
CA GLY A 166 -13.75 7.56 0.16
C GLY A 166 -13.68 8.79 -0.76
N LEU A 167 -12.84 8.79 -1.80
CA LEU A 167 -12.78 9.91 -2.77
C LEU A 167 -13.73 9.74 -3.98
N SER A 168 -14.58 8.71 -3.96
CA SER A 168 -15.65 8.52 -4.95
C SER A 168 -16.65 9.68 -4.97
N HIS A 169 -16.79 10.39 -3.86
CA HIS A 169 -17.77 11.47 -3.66
C HIS A 169 -17.24 12.87 -4.00
N VAL A 170 -15.94 13.01 -4.30
CA VAL A 170 -15.39 14.32 -4.72
C VAL A 170 -15.93 14.64 -6.12
N ASP A 171 -16.65 15.76 -6.24
CA ASP A 171 -17.11 16.30 -7.52
C ASP A 171 -15.92 16.83 -8.32
N LEU A 172 -15.34 15.95 -9.15
CA LEU A 172 -14.18 16.29 -9.96
C LEU A 172 -14.49 17.26 -11.11
N GLY A 173 -15.77 17.43 -11.48
CA GLY A 173 -16.17 18.36 -12.55
C GLY A 173 -15.89 19.82 -12.22
N ARG A 174 -15.58 20.10 -10.94
CA ARG A 174 -15.19 21.41 -10.42
C ARG A 174 -13.69 21.60 -10.30
N LEU A 175 -12.91 20.56 -10.54
CA LEU A 175 -11.46 20.69 -10.51
C LEU A 175 -11.03 21.47 -11.75
N GLY A 176 -10.14 22.43 -11.54
CA GLY A 176 -9.64 23.28 -12.62
C GLY A 176 -8.94 22.48 -13.73
N PRO A 177 -8.61 23.13 -14.86
CA PRO A 177 -7.89 22.47 -15.97
C PRO A 177 -6.48 21.97 -15.60
N ASP A 178 -5.98 22.32 -14.42
CA ASP A 178 -4.71 21.86 -13.85
C ASP A 178 -4.83 20.53 -13.07
N ALA A 179 -5.98 19.86 -13.12
CA ALA A 179 -6.22 18.64 -12.34
C ALA A 179 -5.51 17.42 -12.94
N ILE A 180 -4.78 16.68 -12.09
CA ILE A 180 -4.15 15.40 -12.42
C ILE A 180 -4.80 14.31 -11.57
N ILE A 181 -5.49 13.36 -12.21
CA ILE A 181 -6.20 12.29 -11.52
C ILE A 181 -5.45 10.98 -11.70
N PHE A 182 -4.84 10.47 -10.62
CA PHE A 182 -4.24 9.13 -10.60
C PHE A 182 -5.34 8.09 -10.33
N GLY A 183 -5.63 7.26 -11.33
CA GLY A 183 -6.66 6.23 -11.21
C GLY A 183 -6.24 5.01 -10.39
N HIS A 184 -7.20 4.29 -9.81
CA HIS A 184 -6.93 3.03 -9.14
C HIS A 184 -6.38 1.99 -10.15
N PRO A 185 -5.39 1.14 -9.79
CA PRO A 185 -4.77 0.18 -10.71
C PRO A 185 -5.73 -0.92 -11.19
N ASN A 186 -6.78 -1.23 -10.43
CA ASN A 186 -7.92 -2.02 -10.92
C ASN A 186 -8.89 -1.12 -11.71
N PRO A 187 -9.06 -1.31 -13.04
CA PRO A 187 -9.97 -0.52 -13.88
C PRO A 187 -11.43 -0.55 -13.42
N GLN A 188 -11.87 -1.61 -12.76
CA GLN A 188 -13.25 -1.74 -12.27
C GLN A 188 -13.58 -0.75 -11.14
N LYS A 189 -12.55 -0.20 -10.49
CA LYS A 189 -12.68 0.82 -9.44
C LYS A 189 -12.53 2.25 -9.97
N ASN A 190 -12.33 2.40 -11.27
CA ASN A 190 -12.15 3.70 -11.91
C ASN A 190 -13.49 4.24 -12.40
N HIS A 191 -13.78 5.51 -12.13
CA HIS A 191 -14.98 6.17 -12.62
C HIS A 191 -14.81 6.63 -14.09
N PRO A 192 -15.52 6.08 -15.08
CA PRO A 192 -15.22 6.27 -16.51
C PRO A 192 -15.32 7.72 -17.01
N GLU A 193 -16.00 8.60 -16.28
CA GLU A 193 -16.40 9.94 -16.74
C GLU A 193 -15.33 11.05 -16.52
N ARG A 194 -14.09 10.67 -16.18
CA ARG A 194 -13.04 11.61 -15.74
C ARG A 194 -12.01 11.86 -16.87
N ALA A 195 -12.06 13.05 -17.49
CA ALA A 195 -11.37 13.38 -18.75
C ALA A 195 -9.83 13.46 -18.71
N GLN A 196 -9.22 13.74 -17.55
CA GLN A 196 -7.76 13.86 -17.39
C GLN A 196 -7.20 12.82 -16.40
N ARG A 197 -7.52 11.55 -16.68
CA ARG A 197 -7.01 10.42 -15.90
C ARG A 197 -5.61 10.01 -16.37
N VAL A 198 -4.70 9.98 -15.40
CA VAL A 198 -3.39 9.35 -15.53
C VAL A 198 -3.52 7.92 -15.00
N LEU A 199 -3.29 6.94 -15.87
CA LEU A 199 -3.28 5.54 -15.48
C LEU A 199 -2.01 5.25 -14.66
N THR A 200 -2.19 4.81 -13.41
CA THR A 200 -1.12 4.49 -12.46
C THR A 200 -0.22 3.35 -12.92
N GLU A 201 -0.69 2.48 -13.81
CA GLU A 201 0.14 1.48 -14.49
C GLU A 201 1.31 2.09 -15.29
N LYS A 202 1.20 3.36 -15.68
CA LYS A 202 2.19 4.08 -16.49
C LYS A 202 2.98 5.12 -15.70
N PHE A 203 2.58 5.45 -14.47
CA PHE A 203 3.18 6.53 -13.69
C PHE A 203 3.25 6.21 -12.21
N ASN A 204 4.34 6.60 -11.56
CA ASN A 204 4.57 6.32 -10.14
C ASN A 204 4.05 7.52 -9.34
N VAL A 205 2.97 7.33 -8.59
CA VAL A 205 2.27 8.41 -7.89
C VAL A 205 3.18 8.99 -6.81
N GLU A 206 3.72 8.13 -5.97
CA GLU A 206 4.57 8.44 -4.82
C GLU A 206 5.83 9.19 -5.25
N ARG A 207 6.52 8.71 -6.27
CA ARG A 207 7.70 9.39 -6.84
C ARG A 207 7.35 10.73 -7.47
N SER A 208 6.20 10.84 -8.14
CA SER A 208 5.77 12.11 -8.74
C SER A 208 5.50 13.17 -7.67
N LEU A 209 4.88 12.79 -6.56
CA LEU A 209 4.59 13.67 -5.42
C LEU A 209 5.84 14.06 -4.63
N CYS A 210 6.90 13.25 -4.65
CA CYS A 210 8.19 13.60 -4.05
C CYS A 210 9.09 14.43 -4.96
N ALA A 211 8.93 14.33 -6.28
CA ALA A 211 9.80 15.01 -7.23
C ALA A 211 9.49 16.52 -7.32
N GLU A 212 8.21 16.89 -7.25
CA GLU A 212 7.75 18.24 -7.54
C GLU A 212 6.58 18.64 -6.62
N PRO A 213 6.47 19.93 -6.22
CA PRO A 213 5.40 20.37 -5.32
C PRO A 213 4.07 20.55 -6.05
N ALA A 214 3.09 19.73 -5.71
CA ALA A 214 1.69 19.99 -6.08
C ALA A 214 1.15 21.21 -5.33
N ARG A 215 0.14 21.88 -5.89
CA ARG A 215 -0.61 22.91 -5.18
C ARG A 215 -1.48 22.27 -4.11
N ARG A 216 -2.28 21.28 -4.52
CA ARG A 216 -3.18 20.50 -3.64
C ARG A 216 -3.08 19.03 -3.95
N VAL A 217 -3.22 18.18 -2.95
CA VAL A 217 -3.32 16.74 -3.09
C VAL A 217 -4.55 16.25 -2.33
N PHE A 218 -5.49 15.62 -3.03
CA PHE A 218 -6.62 14.93 -2.43
C PHE A 218 -6.32 13.43 -2.41
N VAL A 219 -6.34 12.84 -1.22
CA VAL A 219 -6.02 11.43 -1.02
C VAL A 219 -6.96 10.83 0.03
N GLY A 220 -7.37 9.57 -0.15
CA GLY A 220 -8.15 8.83 0.83
C GLY A 220 -7.36 7.69 1.47
N GLU A 221 -8.04 6.61 1.86
CA GLU A 221 -7.40 5.43 2.45
C GLU A 221 -6.54 4.67 1.44
N SER A 222 -5.28 5.06 1.31
CA SER A 222 -4.31 4.43 0.44
C SER A 222 -2.88 4.54 0.96
N ILE A 223 -1.97 3.78 0.38
CA ILE A 223 -0.53 3.83 0.69
C ILE A 223 0.11 5.16 0.31
N ALA A 224 -0.43 5.84 -0.71
CA ALA A 224 -0.01 7.18 -1.05
C ALA A 224 -0.23 8.19 0.10
N LEU A 225 -1.29 8.02 0.92
CA LEU A 225 -1.49 8.87 2.11
C LEU A 225 -0.30 8.74 3.07
N PHE A 226 0.08 7.52 3.42
CA PHE A 226 1.18 7.28 4.36
C PHE A 226 2.50 7.74 3.77
N TYR A 227 2.68 7.55 2.47
CA TYR A 227 3.85 8.07 1.77
C TYR A 227 3.93 9.60 1.90
N LEU A 228 2.83 10.32 1.65
CA LEU A 228 2.75 11.76 1.84
C LEU A 228 3.03 12.19 3.29
N LEU A 229 2.43 11.49 4.26
CA LEU A 229 2.58 11.78 5.70
C LEU A 229 3.97 11.48 6.27
N HIS A 230 4.80 10.69 5.60
CA HIS A 230 6.16 10.42 6.05
C HIS A 230 7.22 11.10 5.18
N PHE A 231 6.96 11.31 3.88
CA PHE A 231 8.00 11.63 2.92
C PHE A 231 7.71 12.85 2.03
N SER A 232 6.52 13.46 2.08
CA SER A 232 6.27 14.68 1.30
C SER A 232 7.23 15.80 1.73
N PRO A 233 8.13 16.26 0.84
CA PRO A 233 9.20 17.20 1.20
C PRO A 233 8.77 18.66 1.03
N PHE A 234 7.52 18.93 0.63
CA PHE A 234 7.06 20.24 0.20
C PHE A 234 6.02 20.82 1.17
N PRO A 235 6.42 21.73 2.09
CA PRO A 235 5.51 22.37 3.03
C PRO A 235 4.38 23.17 2.37
N GLN A 236 4.61 23.66 1.15
CA GLN A 236 3.66 24.45 0.37
C GLN A 236 2.53 23.63 -0.26
N THR A 237 2.65 22.30 -0.31
CA THR A 237 1.61 21.43 -0.86
C THR A 237 0.52 21.22 0.17
N GLU A 238 -0.70 21.69 -0.09
CA GLU A 238 -1.86 21.42 0.77
C GLU A 238 -2.34 19.98 0.54
N ILE A 239 -2.47 19.19 1.61
CA ILE A 239 -2.89 17.79 1.55
C ILE A 239 -4.25 17.66 2.21
N PHE A 240 -5.22 17.18 1.46
CA PHE A 240 -6.58 16.95 1.91
C PHE A 240 -6.82 15.45 2.01
N VAL A 241 -7.11 14.98 3.22
CA VAL A 241 -7.22 13.56 3.56
C VAL A 241 -8.68 13.21 3.80
N TYR A 242 -9.16 12.13 3.19
CA TYR A 242 -10.46 11.56 3.52
C TYR A 242 -10.31 10.15 4.09
N LEU A 243 -10.98 9.87 5.20
CA LEU A 243 -11.02 8.53 5.80
C LEU A 243 -12.49 8.14 5.96
N ASP A 244 -12.89 6.98 5.43
CA ASP A 244 -14.29 6.52 5.52
C ASP A 244 -14.71 6.35 7.00
N ASP A 245 -13.76 5.90 7.82
CA ASP A 245 -13.92 5.69 9.26
C ASP A 245 -12.69 6.20 10.00
N PRO A 246 -12.63 7.50 10.38
CA PRO A 246 -11.49 8.07 11.10
C PRO A 246 -11.20 7.33 12.42
N GLY A 247 -12.23 6.80 13.08
CA GLY A 247 -12.09 6.00 14.30
C GLY A 247 -11.39 4.66 14.07
N ASN A 248 -11.31 4.20 12.82
CA ASN A 248 -10.52 3.04 12.44
C ASN A 248 -9.03 3.36 12.23
N PHE A 249 -8.64 4.63 12.17
CA PHE A 249 -7.27 5.09 11.86
C PHE A 249 -6.68 5.95 12.97
N THR A 250 -7.02 5.68 14.24
CA THR A 250 -6.48 6.40 15.41
C THR A 250 -4.95 6.28 15.57
N SER A 251 -4.32 5.32 14.89
CA SER A 251 -2.87 5.18 14.80
C SER A 251 -2.22 6.27 13.93
N VAL A 252 -2.99 6.84 12.99
CA VAL A 252 -2.56 7.77 11.94
C VAL A 252 -2.89 9.21 12.30
N ALA A 253 -3.93 9.44 13.10
CA ALA A 253 -4.35 10.77 13.52
C ALA A 253 -3.20 11.65 14.02
N PRO A 254 -2.26 11.18 14.88
CA PRO A 254 -1.15 12.01 15.32
C PRO A 254 -0.23 12.49 14.18
N LEU A 255 -0.08 11.70 13.11
CA LEU A 255 0.73 12.08 11.94
C LEU A 255 0.03 13.18 11.13
N ILE A 256 -1.29 13.08 10.99
CA ILE A 256 -2.11 14.11 10.35
C ILE A 256 -2.04 15.40 11.15
N ASP A 257 -2.31 15.34 12.45
CA ASP A 257 -2.35 16.51 13.34
C ASP A 257 -0.99 17.22 13.46
N SER A 258 0.11 16.47 13.33
CA SER A 258 1.47 17.02 13.38
C SER A 258 1.88 17.83 12.14
N ARG A 259 1.10 17.77 11.06
CA ARG A 259 1.45 18.41 9.79
C ARG A 259 0.54 19.61 9.49
N PRO A 260 1.07 20.85 9.51
CA PRO A 260 0.26 22.06 9.35
C PRO A 260 -0.36 22.21 7.96
N ASN A 261 0.15 21.51 6.95
CA ASN A 261 -0.35 21.51 5.59
C ASN A 261 -1.30 20.34 5.29
N VAL A 262 -1.71 19.57 6.29
CA VAL A 262 -2.64 18.44 6.14
C VAL A 262 -3.98 18.78 6.78
N THR A 263 -5.06 18.60 6.04
CA THR A 263 -6.44 18.83 6.48
C THR A 263 -7.23 17.52 6.35
N LEU A 264 -7.81 17.06 7.46
CA LEU A 264 -8.78 15.97 7.44
C LEU A 264 -10.13 16.52 6.94
N MET A 265 -10.63 15.95 5.85
CA MET A 265 -11.94 16.27 5.28
C MET A 265 -13.01 15.42 5.98
N ASP A 266 -14.06 16.07 6.45
CA ASP A 266 -15.28 15.42 6.92
C ASP A 266 -16.38 15.47 5.83
N GLU A 267 -17.53 14.85 6.11
CA GLU A 267 -18.67 14.91 5.19
C GLU A 267 -19.16 16.35 4.94
N ALA A 268 -19.05 17.25 5.92
CA ALA A 268 -19.45 18.63 5.76
C ALA A 268 -18.54 19.38 4.78
N PHE A 269 -17.23 19.14 4.83
CA PHE A 269 -16.23 19.65 3.89
C PHE A 269 -16.54 19.16 2.47
N MET A 270 -16.89 17.88 2.33
CA MET A 270 -17.23 17.28 1.04
C MET A 270 -18.57 17.77 0.47
N ASN A 271 -19.55 18.02 1.34
CA ASN A 271 -20.90 18.47 0.97
C ASN A 271 -21.00 19.98 0.75
N ASN A 272 -20.04 20.76 1.24
CA ASN A 272 -19.98 22.17 0.93
C ASN A 272 -19.67 22.31 -0.56
N LYS A 273 -20.71 22.65 -1.35
CA LYS A 273 -20.68 22.95 -2.80
C LYS A 273 -19.77 24.15 -3.16
N SER A 274 -18.80 24.47 -2.32
CA SER A 274 -17.83 25.55 -2.45
C SER A 274 -16.42 25.04 -2.13
N LEU A 275 -16.04 23.87 -2.67
CA LEU A 275 -14.75 23.77 -3.35
C LEU A 275 -14.75 24.68 -4.60
N SER A 276 -15.25 25.93 -4.47
CA SER A 276 -14.96 27.00 -5.40
C SER A 276 -13.48 27.26 -5.20
N LEU A 277 -12.69 26.53 -5.98
CA LEU A 277 -11.27 26.74 -6.22
C LEU A 277 -11.17 28.13 -6.84
N SER A 278 -11.34 29.19 -6.04
CA SER A 278 -11.08 30.54 -6.51
C SER A 278 -9.65 30.51 -7.04
N PRO A 279 -9.41 30.95 -8.29
CA PRO A 279 -8.06 31.07 -8.79
C PRO A 279 -7.31 31.92 -7.77
N ALA A 280 -6.21 31.38 -7.24
CA ALA A 280 -5.34 32.13 -6.36
C ALA A 280 -5.04 33.45 -7.07
N ARG A 281 -5.31 34.58 -6.41
CA ARG A 281 -4.91 35.89 -6.94
C ARG A 281 -3.41 35.80 -7.23
N ALA A 282 -3.06 35.96 -8.50
CA ALA A 282 -1.70 35.98 -9.01
C ALA A 282 -0.89 37.13 -8.41
#